data_AF-A0A970YWK6-F1
#
_entry.id   AF-A0A970YWK6-F1
#
_cell.length_a   1.000
_cell.length_b   1.000
_cell.length_c   1.000
_cell.angle_alpha   90.00
_cell.angle_beta   90.00
_cell.angle_gamma   90.00
#
_symmetry.space_group_name_H-M   'P 1'
#
loop_
_entity.id
_entity.type
_entity.pdbx_description
1 polymer ?
#
loop_
_entity_poly.entity_id
_entity_poly.type
_entity_poly.pdbx_seq_one_letter_code
_entity_poly.pdbx_strand_id
1 'polypeptide(L)' 'MRAERNISQEHLASKAKITRASLSRIENELQEPSVSTMKKIASALSLKISDIFLM' A
#
# COMPACT_ATOMS: atom_id res chain seq x y z
N MET A 1 -6.54 -6.67 -4.61
CA MET A 1 -5.33 -5.80 -4.41
C MET A 1 -5.24 -4.73 -5.50
N ARG A 2 -4.39 -3.68 -5.46
CA ARG A 2 -4.49 -2.48 -6.35
C ARG A 2 -4.76 -2.74 -7.85
N ALA A 3 -4.29 -3.87 -8.39
CA ALA A 3 -4.53 -4.32 -9.76
C ALA A 3 -6.02 -4.53 -10.09
N GLU A 4 -6.79 -5.13 -9.17
CA GLU A 4 -8.25 -5.31 -9.31
C GLU A 4 -9.01 -3.97 -9.35
N ARG A 5 -8.39 -2.90 -8.83
CA ARG A 5 -8.97 -1.57 -8.76
C ARG A 5 -8.46 -0.65 -9.88
N ASN A 6 -7.63 -1.16 -10.79
CA ASN A 6 -6.97 -0.40 -11.85
C ASN A 6 -6.21 0.85 -11.33
N ILE A 7 -5.59 0.73 -10.15
CA ILE A 7 -4.84 1.81 -9.51
C ILE A 7 -3.33 1.57 -9.68
N SER A 8 -2.61 2.58 -10.16
CA SER A 8 -1.14 2.55 -10.24
C SER A 8 -0.48 2.66 -8.87
N GLN A 9 0.78 2.20 -8.76
CA GLN A 9 1.58 2.41 -7.55
C GLN A 9 1.71 3.89 -7.20
N GLU A 10 1.87 4.76 -8.20
CA GLU A 10 1.99 6.22 -8.00
C GLU A 10 0.73 6.80 -7.34
N HIS A 11 -0.45 6.39 -7.84
CA HIS A 11 -1.73 6.85 -7.29
C HIS A 11 -1.96 6.33 -5.86
N LEU A 12 -1.66 5.06 -5.61
CA LEU A 12 -1.80 4.48 -4.27
C LEU A 12 -0.82 5.13 -3.29
N ALA A 13 0.44 5.30 -3.68
CA ALA A 13 1.47 5.94 -2.85
C ALA A 13 1.08 7.38 -2.49
N SER A 14 0.58 8.14 -3.48
CA SER A 14 0.06 9.50 -3.27
C SER A 14 -1.09 9.53 -2.26
N LYS A 15 -2.12 8.69 -2.43
CA LYS A 15 -3.23 8.59 -1.47
C LYS A 15 -2.79 8.15 -0.07
N ALA A 16 -1.88 7.19 0.01
CA ALA A 16 -1.33 6.68 1.27
C ALA A 16 -0.28 7.62 1.89
N LYS A 17 0.08 8.73 1.23
CA LYS A 17 1.12 9.67 1.69
C LYS A 17 2.45 8.96 2.00
N ILE A 18 2.87 8.07 1.10
CA ILE A 18 4.17 7.42 1.10
C ILE A 18 4.83 7.58 -0.28
N THR A 19 6.11 7.27 -0.39
CA THR A 19 6.78 7.32 -1.70
C THR A 19 6.42 6.09 -2.53
N ARG A 20 6.36 6.24 -3.87
CA ARG A 20 6.18 5.10 -4.79
C ARG A 20 7.28 4.04 -4.57
N ALA A 21 8.51 4.47 -4.35
CA ALA A 21 9.63 3.56 -4.08
C ALA A 21 9.41 2.74 -2.79
N SER A 22 8.91 3.35 -1.72
CA SER A 22 8.58 2.62 -0.49
C SER A 22 7.44 1.63 -0.72
N LEU A 23 6.36 2.06 -1.40
CA LEU A 23 5.27 1.16 -1.77
C LEU A 23 5.78 -0.02 -2.62
N SER A 24 6.64 0.24 -3.61
CA SER A 24 7.22 -0.82 -4.44
C SER A 24 8.04 -1.81 -3.61
N ARG A 25 8.88 -1.35 -2.68
CA ARG A 25 9.65 -2.27 -1.82
C ARG A 25 8.73 -3.11 -0.94
N ILE A 26 7.68 -2.49 -0.40
CA ILE A 26 6.67 -3.17 0.42
C ILE A 26 5.94 -4.25 -0.40
N GLU A 27 5.53 -3.95 -1.63
CA GLU A 27 4.85 -4.90 -2.54
C GLU A 27 5.78 -5.99 -3.11
N ASN A 28 7.10 -5.88 -2.96
CA ASN A 28 8.05 -6.90 -3.39
C ASN A 28 8.71 -7.61 -2.19
N GLU A 29 8.13 -7.47 -0.99
CA GLU A 29 8.65 -8.04 0.27
C GLU A 29 10.10 -7.59 0.61
N LEU A 30 10.58 -6.52 -0.02
CA LEU A 30 11.91 -5.94 0.22
C LEU A 30 11.93 -5.00 1.42
N GLN A 31 10.76 -4.68 1.98
CA GLN A 31 10.64 -3.82 3.15
C GLN A 31 9.38 -4.14 3.94
N GLU A 32 9.55 -4.48 5.21
CA GLU A 32 8.46 -4.57 6.18
C GLU A 32 7.88 -3.18 6.49
N PRO A 33 6.58 -2.94 6.24
CA PRO A 33 5.95 -1.68 6.60
C PRO A 33 5.67 -1.60 8.10
N SER A 34 5.83 -0.40 8.66
CA SER A 34 5.32 -0.13 10.01
C SER A 34 3.79 -0.26 10.07
N VAL A 35 3.23 -0.46 11.26
CA VAL A 35 1.77 -0.43 11.50
C VAL A 35 1.14 0.86 10.99
N SER A 36 1.85 2.00 11.10
CA SER A 36 1.36 3.28 10.58
C SER A 36 1.29 3.31 9.05
N THR A 37 2.26 2.68 8.38
CA THR A 37 2.30 2.55 6.92
C THR A 37 1.21 1.61 6.43
N MET A 38 1.02 0.48 7.11
CA MET A 38 -0.10 -0.44 6.81
C MET A 38 -1.45 0.27 6.94
N LYS A 39 -1.67 1.04 8.02
CA LYS A 39 -2.88 1.86 8.21
C LYS A 39 -3.13 2.83 7.05
N LYS A 40 -2.09 3.53 6.61
CA LYS A 40 -2.17 4.48 5.49
C LYS A 40 -2.57 3.80 4.18
N ILE A 41 -1.94 2.67 3.86
CA ILE A 41 -2.25 1.89 2.66
C ILE A 41 -3.69 1.35 2.73
N ALA A 42 -4.13 0.86 3.89
CA ALA A 42 -5.50 0.34 4.09
C ALA A 42 -6.52 1.44 3.86
N SER A 43 -6.30 2.58 4.51
CA SER A 43 -7.17 3.75 4.35
C SER A 43 -7.22 4.23 2.90
N ALA A 44 -6.10 4.21 2.17
CA ALA A 44 -6.05 4.63 0.77
C ALA A 44 -6.82 3.69 -0.18
N LEU A 45 -6.96 2.42 0.21
CA LEU A 45 -7.74 1.40 -0.50
C LEU A 45 -9.18 1.25 0.01
N SER A 46 -9.56 2.00 1.05
CA SER A 46 -10.82 1.82 1.79
C SER A 46 -10.99 0.38 2.30
N LEU A 47 -9.93 -0.18 2.87
CA LEU A 47 -9.85 -1.53 3.42
C LEU A 47 -9.49 -1.49 4.92
N LYS A 48 -9.70 -2.59 5.63
CA LYS A 48 -9.14 -2.78 6.97
C LYS A 48 -7.68 -3.25 6.84
N ILE A 49 -6.89 -3.03 7.89
CA ILE A 49 -5.50 -3.51 7.93
C ILE A 49 -5.44 -5.04 7.74
N SER A 50 -6.41 -5.76 8.31
CA SER A 50 -6.55 -7.21 8.17
C SER A 50 -6.77 -7.69 6.73
N ASP A 51 -7.21 -6.79 5.85
CA ASP A 51 -7.50 -7.11 4.46
C ASP A 51 -6.28 -6.83 3.55
N ILE A 52 -5.24 -6.18 4.09
CA ILE A 52 -3.95 -6.01 3.41
C ILE A 52 -3.07 -7.21 3.72
N PHE A 53 -3.22 -8.26 2.93
CA PHE A 53 -2.12 -9.19 2.70
C PHE A 53 -1.21 -8.55 1.65
N LEU A 54 -0.08 -7.99 2.08
CA LEU A 54 0.96 -7.59 1.14
C LEU A 54 1.40 -8.85 0.40
N MET A 55 1.25 -8.83 -0.92
CA MET A 55 1.30 -9.95 -1.85
C MET A 55 2.29 -9.60 -2.94
#